data_AF-A0A0S7ZKQ4-F1
#
_entry.id   AF-A0A0S7ZKQ4-F1
#
_cell.length_a   1.000
_cell.length_b   1.000
_cell.length_c   1.000
_cell.angle_alpha   90.00
_cell.angle_beta   90.00
_cell.angle_gamma   90.00
#
_symmetry.space_group_name_H-M   'P 1'
#
loop_
_entity.id
_entity.type
_entity.pdbx_description
1 polymer ?
#
loop_
_entity_poly.entity_id
_entity_poly.type
_entity_poly.pdbx_seq_one_letter_code
_entity_poly.pdbx_strand_id
1 'polypeptide(L)'
;MGREGTVMLLGLIGVTLLTGTVRAQEDAPVSQGLKIRGFYLGMPKSAVHQLYEKMQNDAVAQFISMESSEFRDLITLDREFGSMGNKIEVQYAESGEATYFKFQYKTVAVLWDYGEIEASEFVSKFCEQYGIPDMEFEDMGIVKIWNHADQDAGYELSIDDSRNITLQLP
;
A
#
# COMPACT_ATOMS: atom_id res chain seq x y z
N MET A 1 42.12 -1.44 -75.18
CA MET A 1 41.31 -0.50 -75.99
C MET A 1 39.92 -0.46 -75.35
N GLY A 2 39.57 0.65 -74.66
CA GLY A 2 38.26 0.98 -74.05
C GLY A 2 37.80 0.10 -72.88
N ARG A 3 36.99 0.54 -71.90
CA ARG A 3 36.59 1.83 -71.31
C ARG A 3 35.56 1.45 -70.23
N GLU A 4 35.56 2.12 -69.06
CA GLU A 4 34.40 2.42 -68.17
C GLU A 4 33.53 1.24 -67.63
N GLY A 5 32.97 1.19 -66.42
CA GLY A 5 32.79 2.13 -65.33
C GLY A 5 32.09 1.45 -64.12
N THR A 6 31.99 2.20 -63.03
CA THR A 6 31.42 1.92 -61.70
C THR A 6 29.91 1.57 -61.69
N VAL A 7 29.44 0.78 -60.70
CA VAL A 7 28.46 1.14 -59.62
C VAL A 7 28.02 -0.11 -58.83
N MET A 8 27.96 0.05 -57.49
CA MET A 8 27.52 -0.88 -56.45
C MET A 8 26.02 -1.20 -56.48
N LEU A 9 25.60 -2.33 -55.90
CA LEU A 9 24.56 -2.32 -54.83
C LEU A 9 24.54 -3.64 -54.03
N LEU A 10 24.39 -3.51 -52.72
CA LEU A 10 24.25 -4.57 -51.73
C LEU A 10 22.94 -5.37 -51.87
N GLY A 11 22.99 -6.66 -51.51
CA GLY A 11 21.81 -7.48 -51.21
C GLY A 11 22.19 -8.58 -50.22
N LEU A 12 21.72 -8.42 -48.97
CA LEU A 12 21.95 -9.28 -47.81
C LEU A 12 21.62 -10.76 -48.06
N ILE A 13 22.51 -11.64 -47.58
CA ILE A 13 22.25 -13.07 -47.40
C ILE A 13 21.65 -13.24 -46.00
N GLY A 14 20.42 -13.74 -45.91
CA GLY A 14 19.83 -14.22 -44.66
C GLY A 14 20.33 -15.63 -44.35
N VAL A 15 21.03 -15.81 -43.23
CA VAL A 15 21.33 -17.12 -42.64
C VAL A 15 20.83 -17.15 -41.21
N THR A 16 20.08 -18.21 -40.93
CA THR A 16 19.41 -18.63 -39.69
C THR A 16 20.33 -18.67 -38.46
N LEU A 17 19.80 -18.23 -37.31
CA LEU A 17 20.31 -18.63 -35.98
C LEU A 17 19.13 -19.04 -35.09
N LEU A 18 19.14 -20.33 -34.73
CA LEU A 18 18.40 -20.90 -33.62
C LEU A 18 19.01 -20.39 -32.31
N THR A 19 18.26 -19.59 -31.57
CA THR A 19 18.44 -19.45 -30.12
C THR A 19 17.08 -19.55 -29.48
N GLY A 20 16.82 -20.69 -28.83
CA GLY A 20 15.68 -20.86 -27.96
C GLY A 20 15.78 -19.85 -26.83
N THR A 21 14.94 -18.83 -26.88
CA THR A 21 14.72 -17.90 -25.76
C THR A 21 14.14 -18.71 -24.60
N VAL A 22 14.96 -18.90 -23.57
CA VAL A 22 14.49 -19.03 -22.19
C VAL A 22 13.56 -17.86 -21.97
N ARG A 23 12.25 -18.13 -21.91
CA ARG A 23 11.30 -17.11 -21.46
C ARG A 23 11.64 -16.84 -20.02
N ALA A 24 12.24 -15.68 -19.76
CA ALA A 24 12.13 -15.05 -18.46
C ALA A 24 10.63 -15.01 -18.16
N GLN A 25 10.21 -15.82 -17.21
CA GLN A 25 8.93 -15.66 -16.56
C GLN A 25 9.05 -14.30 -15.89
N GLU A 26 8.47 -13.26 -16.52
CA GLU A 26 8.17 -12.03 -15.81
C GLU A 26 7.35 -12.46 -14.61
N ASP A 27 7.97 -12.44 -13.43
CA ASP A 27 7.26 -12.42 -12.16
C ASP A 27 6.28 -11.25 -12.29
N ALA A 28 5.04 -11.57 -12.65
CA ALA A 28 3.95 -10.64 -12.48
C ALA A 28 4.04 -10.17 -11.03
N PRO A 29 4.05 -8.85 -10.77
CA PRO A 29 4.06 -8.37 -9.40
C PRO A 29 2.92 -9.08 -8.68
N VAL A 30 3.27 -9.80 -7.60
CA VAL A 30 2.29 -10.37 -6.67
C VAL A 30 1.22 -9.29 -6.50
N SER A 31 -0.03 -9.63 -6.83
CA SER A 31 -1.16 -8.71 -6.72
C SER A 31 -0.99 -7.96 -5.41
N GLN A 32 -0.72 -6.66 -5.46
CA GLN A 32 -0.32 -5.88 -4.28
C GLN A 32 -1.54 -5.67 -3.40
N GLY A 33 -2.02 -6.75 -2.76
CA GLY A 33 -3.34 -7.00 -2.16
C GLY A 33 -4.24 -5.79 -1.91
N LEU A 34 -4.70 -5.64 -0.67
CA LEU A 34 -5.45 -4.46 -0.27
C LEU A 34 -4.48 -3.31 0.02
N LYS A 35 -4.74 -2.12 -0.55
CA LYS A 35 -3.97 -0.89 -0.29
C LYS A 35 -4.80 0.14 0.43
N ILE A 36 -4.42 0.51 1.65
CA ILE A 36 -5.11 1.50 2.46
C ILE A 36 -4.29 2.79 2.44
N ARG A 37 -4.78 3.82 1.74
CA ARG A 37 -4.07 5.12 1.58
C ARG A 37 -2.62 4.99 1.10
N GLY A 38 -2.32 3.95 0.32
CA GLY A 38 -0.98 3.67 -0.22
C GLY A 38 -0.15 2.70 0.62
N PHE A 39 -0.56 2.36 1.84
CA PHE A 39 0.05 1.31 2.67
C PHE A 39 -0.49 -0.06 2.26
N TYR A 40 0.38 -1.08 2.21
CA TYR A 40 0.00 -2.45 1.84
C TYR A 40 0.98 -3.47 2.43
N LEU A 41 0.51 -4.70 2.63
CA LEU A 41 1.33 -5.81 3.14
C LEU A 41 2.42 -6.19 2.14
N GLY A 42 3.61 -6.51 2.64
CA GLY A 42 4.80 -6.72 1.81
C GLY A 42 5.47 -5.43 1.36
N MET A 43 4.96 -4.25 1.74
CA MET A 43 5.61 -2.98 1.43
C MET A 43 6.99 -2.91 2.11
N PRO A 44 8.07 -2.65 1.38
CA PRO A 44 9.39 -2.52 1.98
C PRO A 44 9.45 -1.27 2.86
N LYS A 45 10.21 -1.33 3.96
CA LYS A 45 10.37 -0.21 4.90
C LYS A 45 10.77 1.11 4.22
N SER A 46 11.63 1.06 3.20
CA SER A 46 11.99 2.25 2.42
C SER A 46 10.79 2.91 1.72
N ALA A 47 9.82 2.11 1.24
CA ALA A 47 8.60 2.63 0.63
C ALA A 47 7.63 3.21 1.66
N VAL A 48 7.60 2.65 2.89
CA VAL A 48 6.87 3.27 4.01
C VAL A 48 7.46 4.65 4.32
N HIS A 49 8.79 4.78 4.34
CA HIS A 49 9.47 6.05 4.61
C HIS A 49 9.24 7.07 3.49
N GLN A 50 9.23 6.63 2.23
CA GLN A 50 8.86 7.50 1.10
C GLN A 50 7.40 7.98 1.18
N LEU A 51 6.47 7.12 1.62
CA LEU A 51 5.08 7.52 1.82
C LEU A 51 4.97 8.53 2.96
N TYR A 52 5.72 8.34 4.04
CA TYR A 52 5.86 9.33 5.12
C TYR A 52 6.38 10.68 4.62
N GLU A 53 7.48 10.70 3.87
CA GLU A 53 8.02 11.93 3.29
C GLU A 53 7.00 12.63 2.38
N LYS A 54 6.27 11.85 1.58
CA LYS A 54 5.18 12.39 0.77
C LYS A 54 4.08 13.01 1.63
N MET A 55 3.65 12.35 2.70
CA MET A 55 2.67 12.91 3.64
C MET A 55 3.15 14.22 4.27
N GLN A 56 4.43 14.34 4.59
CA GLN A 56 5.02 15.59 5.07
C GLN A 56 4.98 16.70 4.00
N ASN A 57 5.39 16.38 2.77
CA ASN A 57 5.42 17.33 1.67
C ASN A 57 4.02 17.81 1.26
N ASP A 58 3.04 16.91 1.29
CA ASP A 58 1.64 17.20 0.98
C ASP A 58 0.90 17.88 2.15
N ALA A 59 1.57 18.08 3.30
CA ALA A 59 1.03 18.70 4.51
C ALA A 59 -0.31 18.09 4.97
N VAL A 60 -0.41 16.76 4.96
CA VAL A 60 -1.67 16.04 5.29
C VAL A 60 -2.15 16.28 6.72
N ALA A 61 -1.28 16.75 7.61
CA ALA A 61 -1.56 17.12 8.98
C ALA A 61 -0.65 18.27 9.42
N GLN A 62 -1.02 18.98 10.49
CA GLN A 62 -0.22 20.08 11.04
C GLN A 62 1.05 19.59 11.74
N PHE A 63 0.95 18.45 12.42
CA PHE A 63 2.05 17.81 13.13
C PHE A 63 2.24 16.41 12.58
N ILE A 64 3.40 16.17 11.98
CA ILE A 64 3.77 14.89 11.38
C ILE A 64 5.16 14.50 11.89
N SER A 65 5.27 13.32 12.47
CA SER A 65 6.55 12.75 12.90
C SER A 65 6.57 11.25 12.69
N MET A 66 7.78 10.68 12.63
CA MET A 66 7.98 9.24 12.60
C MET A 66 9.05 8.84 13.62
N GLU A 67 8.71 7.91 14.49
CA GLU A 67 9.68 7.17 15.31
C GLU A 67 9.97 5.85 14.61
N SER A 68 11.24 5.62 14.27
CA SER A 68 11.66 4.41 13.56
C SER A 68 12.55 3.54 14.44
N SER A 69 12.30 2.23 14.40
CA SER A 69 13.11 1.18 15.02
C SER A 69 13.28 0.02 14.03
N GLU A 70 14.16 -0.94 14.30
CA GLU A 70 14.48 -2.05 13.37
C GLU A 70 13.22 -2.71 12.79
N PHE A 71 12.32 -3.19 13.66
CA PHE A 71 11.14 -3.97 13.30
C PHE A 71 9.82 -3.21 13.39
N ARG A 72 9.85 -1.90 13.67
CA ARG A 72 8.63 -1.12 13.84
C ARG A 72 8.84 0.35 13.52
N ASP A 73 7.87 0.93 12.83
CA ASP A 73 7.73 2.38 12.71
C ASP A 73 6.41 2.85 13.35
N LEU A 74 6.46 4.04 13.91
CA LEU A 74 5.30 4.77 14.44
C LEU A 74 5.20 6.12 13.75
N ILE A 75 4.19 6.30 12.91
CA ILE A 75 3.95 7.55 12.20
C ILE A 75 2.83 8.31 12.90
N THR A 76 3.14 9.44 13.51
CA THR A 76 2.17 10.30 14.20
C THR A 76 1.65 11.37 13.24
N LEU A 77 0.33 11.52 13.17
CA LEU A 77 -0.37 12.49 12.32
C LEU A 77 -1.45 13.19 13.15
N ASP A 78 -1.27 14.48 13.45
CA ASP A 78 -2.21 15.26 14.28
C ASP A 78 -2.51 16.64 13.68
N ARG A 79 -3.75 17.12 13.93
CA ARG A 79 -4.18 18.50 13.65
C ARG A 79 -3.91 19.46 14.80
N GLU A 80 -3.73 18.95 16.02
CA GLU A 80 -3.55 19.76 17.24
C GLU A 80 -2.34 19.27 18.04
N PHE A 81 -1.59 20.19 18.63
CA PHE A 81 -0.39 19.87 19.41
C PHE A 81 -0.75 19.17 20.74
N GLY A 82 -0.09 18.05 21.06
CA GLY A 82 -0.25 17.35 22.34
C GLY A 82 -1.22 16.15 22.33
N SER A 83 -1.73 15.77 21.17
CA SER A 83 -2.56 14.58 20.97
C SER A 83 -1.69 13.30 20.98
N MET A 84 -1.18 12.90 22.16
CA MET A 84 -0.22 11.78 22.33
C MET A 84 -0.74 10.36 22.01
N GLY A 85 -1.83 10.21 21.25
CA GLY A 85 -2.58 8.95 21.17
C GLY A 85 -2.72 8.30 19.80
N ASN A 86 -2.37 8.96 18.69
CA ASN A 86 -2.80 8.51 17.35
C ASN A 86 -1.65 8.40 16.38
N LYS A 87 -1.46 7.19 15.89
CA LYS A 87 -0.42 6.88 14.92
C LYS A 87 -0.88 5.81 13.94
N ILE A 88 -0.11 5.70 12.88
CA ILE A 88 0.01 4.51 12.08
C ILE A 88 1.13 3.68 12.73
N GLU A 89 0.79 2.50 13.23
CA GLU A 89 1.79 1.52 13.64
C GLU A 89 2.10 0.60 12.47
N VAL A 90 3.38 0.41 12.18
CA VAL A 90 3.88 -0.50 11.15
C VAL A 90 4.80 -1.51 11.80
N GLN A 91 4.61 -2.80 11.55
CA GLN A 91 5.56 -3.84 11.97
C GLN A 91 6.15 -4.52 10.74
N TYR A 92 7.43 -4.86 10.84
CA TYR A 92 8.22 -5.46 9.76
C TYR A 92 8.68 -6.86 10.12
N ALA A 93 8.72 -7.74 9.12
CA ALA A 93 9.46 -8.98 9.20
C ALA A 93 10.98 -8.73 9.20
N GLU A 94 11.77 -9.77 9.51
CA GLU A 94 13.23 -9.73 9.38
C GLU A 94 13.70 -9.42 7.95
N SER A 95 12.87 -9.73 6.93
CA SER A 95 13.13 -9.35 5.53
C SER A 95 13.05 -7.84 5.27
N GLY A 96 12.52 -7.05 6.22
CA GLY A 96 12.31 -5.61 6.09
C GLY A 96 10.99 -5.23 5.39
N GLU A 97 10.12 -6.21 5.15
CA GLU A 97 8.80 -6.02 4.56
C GLU A 97 7.73 -5.86 5.64
N ALA A 98 6.76 -4.98 5.42
CA ALA A 98 5.69 -4.72 6.38
C ALA A 98 4.68 -5.88 6.42
N THR A 99 4.42 -6.39 7.62
CA THR A 99 3.48 -7.49 7.85
C THR A 99 2.22 -7.04 8.60
N TYR A 100 2.21 -5.78 9.05
CA TYR A 100 1.17 -5.23 9.89
C TYR A 100 1.09 -3.72 9.73
N PHE A 101 -0.14 -3.21 9.64
CA PHE A 101 -0.47 -1.80 9.76
C PHE A 101 -1.66 -1.63 10.71
N LYS A 102 -1.58 -0.67 11.64
CA LYS A 102 -2.74 -0.20 12.41
C LYS A 102 -2.88 1.29 12.33
N PHE A 103 -4.02 1.74 11.79
CA PHE A 103 -4.42 3.14 11.71
C PHE A 103 -5.34 3.44 12.88
N GLN A 104 -4.91 4.27 13.81
CA GLN A 104 -5.76 4.65 14.93
C GLN A 104 -6.83 5.67 14.52
N TYR A 105 -7.96 5.67 15.23
CA TYR A 105 -9.15 6.50 14.97
C TYR A 105 -8.86 7.90 14.42
N LYS A 106 -8.13 8.73 15.18
CA LYS A 106 -7.90 10.13 14.76
C LYS A 106 -6.98 10.22 13.56
N THR A 107 -6.08 9.27 13.36
CA THR A 107 -5.27 9.16 12.14
C THR A 107 -6.15 8.85 10.93
N VAL A 108 -7.17 8.01 11.10
CA VAL A 108 -8.19 7.77 10.07
C VAL A 108 -8.96 9.06 9.76
N ALA A 109 -9.40 9.79 10.78
CA ALA A 109 -10.08 11.08 10.57
C ALA A 109 -9.22 12.10 9.82
N VAL A 110 -7.90 12.14 10.10
CA VAL A 110 -6.94 13.00 9.40
C VAL A 110 -6.74 12.56 7.95
N LEU A 111 -6.38 11.29 7.72
CA LEU A 111 -6.02 10.80 6.39
C LEU A 111 -7.19 10.84 5.41
N TRP A 112 -8.39 10.50 5.85
CA TRP A 112 -9.58 10.53 5.00
C TRP A 112 -10.31 11.88 5.00
N ASP A 113 -9.82 12.85 5.76
CA ASP A 113 -10.44 14.17 5.94
C ASP A 113 -11.92 14.10 6.35
N TYR A 114 -12.26 13.08 7.15
CA TYR A 114 -13.65 12.82 7.50
C TYR A 114 -14.21 13.73 8.60
N GLY A 115 -13.40 14.60 9.21
CA GLY A 115 -13.87 15.42 10.34
C GLY A 115 -14.51 14.56 11.44
N GLU A 116 -15.58 15.05 12.05
CA GLU A 116 -16.47 14.23 12.88
C GLU A 116 -17.50 13.53 11.97
N ILE A 117 -17.16 12.35 11.48
CA ILE A 117 -18.10 11.47 10.76
C ILE A 117 -18.74 10.48 11.74
N GLU A 118 -20.02 10.17 11.51
CA GLU A 118 -20.70 9.09 12.22
C GLU A 118 -20.10 7.73 11.85
N ALA A 119 -20.08 6.79 12.79
CA ALA A 119 -19.43 5.49 12.57
C ALA A 119 -20.07 4.67 11.44
N SER A 120 -21.40 4.73 11.29
CA SER A 120 -22.12 4.07 10.20
C SER A 120 -21.81 4.66 8.83
N GLU A 121 -21.63 5.98 8.75
CA GLU A 121 -21.23 6.66 7.52
C GLU A 121 -19.77 6.34 7.17
N PHE A 122 -18.88 6.24 8.17
CA PHE A 122 -17.51 5.77 7.97
C PHE A 122 -17.48 4.36 7.35
N VAL A 123 -18.23 3.40 7.92
CA VAL A 123 -18.31 2.02 7.43
C VAL A 123 -18.74 2.00 5.97
N SER A 124 -19.85 2.67 5.64
CA SER A 124 -20.37 2.73 4.27
C SER A 124 -19.35 3.26 3.27
N LYS A 125 -18.70 4.40 3.58
CA LYS A 125 -17.67 4.99 2.71
C LYS A 125 -16.43 4.12 2.59
N PHE A 126 -16.01 3.48 3.69
CA PHE A 126 -14.86 2.60 3.69
C PHE A 126 -15.11 1.35 2.83
N CYS A 127 -16.28 0.73 3.00
CA CYS A 127 -16.75 -0.40 2.19
C CYS A 127 -16.75 -0.07 0.69
N GLU A 128 -17.37 1.06 0.33
CA GLU A 128 -17.44 1.52 -1.05
C GLU A 128 -16.05 1.79 -1.62
N GLN A 129 -15.20 2.49 -0.88
CA GLN A 129 -13.86 2.88 -1.34
C GLN A 129 -12.94 1.68 -1.59
N TYR A 130 -13.05 0.62 -0.78
CA TYR A 130 -12.16 -0.54 -0.83
C TYR A 130 -12.84 -1.80 -1.37
N GLY A 131 -14.09 -1.72 -1.80
CA GLY A 131 -14.82 -2.84 -2.39
C GLY A 131 -15.12 -3.97 -1.40
N ILE A 132 -15.44 -3.64 -0.14
CA ILE A 132 -15.73 -4.60 0.93
C ILE A 132 -17.26 -4.66 1.13
N PRO A 133 -17.96 -5.69 0.61
CA PRO A 133 -19.42 -5.69 0.55
C PRO A 133 -20.12 -6.09 1.86
N ASP A 134 -19.43 -6.75 2.78
CA ASP A 134 -20.06 -7.49 3.90
C ASP A 134 -19.85 -6.85 5.29
N MET A 135 -19.52 -5.57 5.37
CA MET A 135 -19.34 -4.88 6.65
C MET A 135 -20.53 -3.95 6.95
N GLU A 136 -21.27 -4.28 8.01
CA GLU A 136 -22.28 -3.41 8.62
C GLU A 136 -21.71 -2.77 9.90
N PHE A 137 -22.23 -1.60 10.30
CA PHE A 137 -21.74 -0.91 11.50
C PHE A 137 -22.03 -1.69 12.77
N GLU A 138 -23.15 -2.39 12.81
CA GLU A 138 -23.60 -3.27 13.89
C GLU A 138 -22.65 -4.46 14.13
N ASP A 139 -21.75 -4.73 13.18
CA ASP A 139 -20.68 -5.71 13.34
C ASP A 139 -19.48 -5.19 14.12
N MET A 140 -19.41 -3.88 14.35
CA MET A 140 -18.35 -3.21 15.11
C MET A 140 -18.84 -2.85 16.52
N GLY A 141 -18.04 -3.16 17.53
CA GLY A 141 -18.34 -2.89 18.95
C GLY A 141 -17.10 -3.07 19.83
N ILE A 142 -17.13 -2.53 21.05
CA ILE A 142 -16.05 -2.67 22.06
C ILE A 142 -15.59 -4.13 22.23
N VAL A 143 -16.51 -5.07 22.06
CA VAL A 143 -16.29 -6.53 22.21
C VAL A 143 -16.26 -7.25 20.86
N LYS A 144 -16.87 -6.68 19.82
CA LYS A 144 -17.02 -7.31 18.49
C LYS A 144 -16.21 -6.50 17.48
N ILE A 145 -15.04 -7.01 17.12
CA ILE A 145 -14.26 -6.44 16.03
C ILE A 145 -14.79 -7.07 14.74
N TRP A 146 -15.14 -6.26 13.74
CA TRP A 146 -15.42 -6.80 12.42
C TRP A 146 -14.10 -7.26 11.81
N ASN A 147 -14.08 -8.46 11.23
CA ASN A 147 -12.90 -9.05 10.62
C ASN A 147 -13.27 -9.64 9.26
N HIS A 148 -12.37 -9.50 8.29
CA HIS A 148 -12.49 -10.09 6.97
C HIS A 148 -11.10 -10.54 6.51
N ALA A 149 -11.04 -11.75 5.96
CA ALA A 149 -9.83 -12.30 5.39
C ALA A 149 -10.06 -12.62 3.92
N ASP A 150 -9.14 -12.21 3.07
CA ASP A 150 -9.06 -12.66 1.68
C ASP A 150 -7.75 -13.43 1.54
N GLN A 151 -7.86 -14.77 1.54
CA GLN A 151 -6.70 -15.66 1.45
C GLN A 151 -6.04 -15.61 0.07
N ASP A 152 -6.80 -15.35 -0.99
CA ASP A 152 -6.27 -15.25 -2.35
C ASP A 152 -5.48 -13.95 -2.53
N ALA A 153 -5.96 -12.86 -1.91
CA ALA A 153 -5.25 -11.58 -1.86
C ALA A 153 -4.21 -11.47 -0.74
N GLY A 154 -4.16 -12.44 0.18
CA GLY A 154 -3.14 -12.58 1.21
C GLY A 154 -3.23 -11.58 2.37
N TYR A 155 -4.44 -11.22 2.83
CA TYR A 155 -4.61 -10.28 3.94
C TYR A 155 -5.74 -10.66 4.90
N GLU A 156 -5.58 -10.20 6.14
CA GLU A 156 -6.64 -10.01 7.13
C GLU A 156 -6.82 -8.53 7.42
N LEU A 157 -8.08 -8.10 7.44
CA LEU A 157 -8.51 -6.75 7.73
C LEU A 157 -9.47 -6.77 8.91
N SER A 158 -9.27 -5.87 9.86
CA SER A 158 -10.19 -5.70 10.98
C SER A 158 -10.45 -4.24 11.31
N ILE A 159 -11.66 -3.94 11.76
CA ILE A 159 -12.06 -2.61 12.21
C ILE A 159 -12.82 -2.72 13.54
N ASP A 160 -12.36 -1.97 14.54
CA ASP A 160 -13.01 -1.86 15.85
C ASP A 160 -13.96 -0.66 15.93
N ASP A 161 -14.75 -0.58 16.99
CA ASP A 161 -15.76 0.47 17.20
C ASP A 161 -15.21 1.90 17.28
N SER A 162 -13.93 2.03 17.59
CA SER A 162 -13.21 3.29 17.57
C SER A 162 -12.81 3.69 16.15
N ARG A 163 -13.07 2.85 15.14
CA ARG A 163 -12.61 2.98 13.74
C ARG A 163 -11.11 2.80 13.60
N ASN A 164 -10.47 2.08 14.52
CA ASN A 164 -9.10 1.66 14.26
C ASN A 164 -9.12 0.58 13.17
N ILE A 165 -8.36 0.79 12.10
CA ILE A 165 -8.25 -0.16 11.01
C ILE A 165 -6.93 -0.93 11.19
N THR A 166 -6.99 -2.26 11.19
CA THR A 166 -5.80 -3.13 11.23
C THR A 166 -5.74 -3.98 9.97
N LEU A 167 -4.61 -3.94 9.27
CA LEU A 167 -4.30 -4.76 8.11
C LEU A 167 -3.08 -5.62 8.44
N GLN A 168 -3.18 -6.93 8.31
CA GLN A 168 -2.13 -7.88 8.68
C GLN A 168 -2.11 -9.11 7.76
N LEU A 169 -1.01 -9.85 7.78
CA LEU A 169 -0.98 -11.17 7.15
C LEU A 169 -1.92 -12.15 7.90
N PRO A 170 -2.58 -13.08 7.19
CA PRO A 170 -3.43 -14.12 7.78
C PRO A 170 -2.67 -15.14 8.63
#